data_AF-A0A2L0F4N4-F1
#
_entry.id   AF-A0A2L0F4N4-F1
#
_cell.length_a   1.000
_cell.length_b   1.000
_cell.length_c   1.000
_cell.angle_alpha   90.00
_cell.angle_beta   90.00
_cell.angle_gamma   90.00
#
_symmetry.space_group_name_H-M   'P 1'
#
loop_
_entity.id
_entity.type
_entity.pdbx_description
1 polymer ?
#
loop_
_entity_poly.entity_id
_entity_poly.type
_entity_poly.pdbx_seq_one_letter_code
_entity_poly.pdbx_strand_id
1 'polypeptide(L)'
;MPQGESAMKSGSATWLGAAWCLLACGCTALAGLDKPYHPADGEAGGAGGAGGAGGGDGGGGGEIRGYQRCSDVPESLPDGAYTLDPDGDGPEEELLVHCGPPIDGDRWALVYNSVGSEEGTTLAFWKFLYSDRLRSRGEPSIDNNHYQPALYRVGREYRDEIEDRDGLALEVMRASAEGIDTETMRFVNPVPVSGHGRIFEWQFAAGWSSTDYDGDTDDENCAEHYAGVAQHYGYCFVYNLGADADDPYEDGGFGPHIATDDATALGFVNDSTPYTRLNRISRWTRW
;
A
#
# COMPACT_ATOMS: atom_id res chain seq x y z
N MET A 1 16.92 -57.61 47.74
CA MET A 1 16.81 -57.04 49.11
C MET A 1 17.76 -55.85 49.19
N PRO A 2 17.41 -54.68 49.76
CA PRO A 2 16.13 -53.96 49.87
C PRO A 2 16.13 -52.70 48.95
N GLN A 3 15.04 -52.31 48.27
CA GLN A 3 13.94 -51.42 48.70
C GLN A 3 14.33 -50.23 49.60
N GLY A 4 14.10 -49.02 49.08
CA GLY A 4 14.15 -47.76 49.80
C GLY A 4 13.12 -46.78 49.22
N GLU A 5 11.89 -46.90 49.70
CA GLU A 5 10.82 -45.90 49.54
C GLU A 5 11.21 -44.61 50.26
N SER A 6 10.90 -43.45 49.68
CA SER A 6 10.83 -42.19 50.40
C SER A 6 9.55 -41.42 50.06
N ALA A 7 8.67 -41.51 51.05
CA ALA A 7 7.52 -40.72 51.46
C ALA A 7 7.14 -39.43 50.69
N MET A 8 5.83 -39.37 50.45
CA MET A 8 4.99 -38.19 50.24
C MET A 8 5.23 -37.05 51.24
N LYS A 9 5.17 -35.81 50.76
CA LYS A 9 4.68 -34.66 51.53
C LYS A 9 3.54 -33.97 50.78
N SER A 10 2.35 -34.16 51.33
CA SER A 10 1.13 -33.41 51.07
C SER A 10 1.25 -32.01 51.68
N GLY A 11 0.99 -30.98 50.88
CA GLY A 11 0.82 -29.60 51.32
C GLY A 11 -0.42 -29.00 50.68
N SER A 12 -1.55 -29.08 51.39
CA SER A 12 -2.78 -28.34 51.11
C SER A 12 -2.77 -27.01 51.88
N ALA A 13 -3.08 -25.89 51.23
CA ALA A 13 -3.66 -24.71 51.91
C ALA A 13 -4.28 -23.74 50.89
N THR A 14 -5.57 -23.96 50.66
CA THR A 14 -6.65 -22.97 50.52
C THR A 14 -6.29 -21.52 50.85
N TRP A 15 -6.55 -20.59 49.93
CA TRP A 15 -7.06 -19.24 50.26
C TRP A 15 -8.08 -18.78 49.22
N LEU A 16 -9.33 -18.76 49.69
CA LEU A 16 -10.48 -18.02 49.16
C LEU A 16 -10.38 -16.56 49.59
N GLY A 17 -10.91 -15.67 48.74
CA GLY A 17 -11.36 -14.32 49.13
C GLY A 17 -10.85 -13.25 48.18
N ALA A 18 -11.63 -12.27 47.73
CA ALA A 18 -13.06 -12.04 47.84
C ALA A 18 -13.42 -11.10 46.69
N ALA A 19 -14.52 -11.39 46.04
CA ALA A 19 -15.15 -10.49 45.09
C ALA A 19 -16.13 -9.58 45.87
N TRP A 20 -16.35 -8.37 45.34
CA TRP A 20 -17.45 -7.42 45.62
C TRP A 20 -17.26 -6.38 46.74
N CYS A 21 -17.14 -5.12 46.30
CA CYS A 21 -17.89 -3.99 46.84
C CYS A 21 -18.31 -3.09 45.67
N LEU A 22 -19.59 -3.17 45.32
CA LEU A 22 -20.29 -2.25 44.41
C LEU A 22 -20.64 -0.95 45.14
N LEU A 23 -20.61 0.14 44.35
CA LEU A 23 -21.58 1.24 44.36
C LEU A 23 -21.80 2.01 45.66
N ALA A 24 -21.19 3.21 45.73
CA ALA A 24 -21.82 4.34 46.38
C ALA A 24 -21.42 5.66 45.70
N CYS A 25 -22.42 6.28 45.06
CA CYS A 25 -22.59 7.72 44.88
C CYS A 25 -21.64 8.46 43.93
N GLY A 26 -22.16 8.83 42.76
CA GLY A 26 -21.57 9.88 41.93
C GLY A 26 -22.19 10.02 40.57
N CYS A 27 -23.43 10.50 40.48
CA CYS A 27 -23.98 11.03 39.24
C CYS A 27 -23.25 12.32 38.89
N THR A 28 -22.20 12.25 38.07
CA THR A 28 -21.77 13.37 37.23
C THR A 28 -22.22 13.06 35.82
N ALA A 29 -23.29 13.71 35.40
CA ALA A 29 -23.62 13.82 33.99
C ALA A 29 -22.47 14.56 33.29
N LEU A 30 -21.60 13.82 32.61
CA LEU A 30 -20.75 14.38 31.56
C LEU A 30 -21.63 14.55 30.33
N ALA A 31 -22.24 15.74 30.23
CA ALA A 31 -22.82 16.21 28.98
C ALA A 31 -21.68 16.43 27.97
N GLY A 32 -21.75 15.79 26.80
CA GLY A 32 -20.89 16.15 25.67
C GLY A 32 -20.27 15.04 24.82
N LEU A 33 -20.73 13.79 24.90
CA LEU A 33 -20.22 12.67 24.07
C LEU A 33 -21.25 12.23 23.01
N ASP A 34 -21.65 13.18 22.16
CA ASP A 34 -22.38 12.85 20.93
C ASP A 34 -22.16 13.92 19.84
N LYS A 35 -20.88 14.18 19.54
CA LYS A 35 -20.48 14.92 18.33
C LYS A 35 -19.35 14.17 17.64
N PRO A 36 -19.38 14.05 16.30
CA PRO A 36 -18.31 13.43 15.54
C PRO A 36 -17.00 14.16 15.82
N TYR A 37 -15.97 13.38 16.15
CA TYR A 37 -14.62 13.85 16.33
C TYR A 37 -14.09 14.32 14.96
N HIS A 38 -14.02 15.63 14.77
CA HIS A 38 -13.19 16.26 13.74
C HIS A 38 -11.88 16.68 14.43
N PRO A 39 -10.71 16.18 14.03
CA PRO A 39 -9.46 16.79 14.47
C PRO A 39 -9.39 18.21 13.89
N ALA A 40 -9.20 19.16 14.79
CA ALA A 40 -9.11 20.58 14.49
C ALA A 40 -7.75 20.94 13.90
N ASP A 41 -7.80 21.89 12.98
CA ASP A 41 -6.67 22.62 12.41
C ASP A 41 -5.72 23.12 13.51
N GLY A 42 -4.45 22.78 13.36
CA GLY A 42 -3.35 23.17 14.24
C GLY A 42 -2.18 23.67 13.43
N GLU A 43 -2.21 24.98 13.17
CA GLU A 43 -1.15 25.79 12.58
C GLU A 43 0.07 25.86 13.52
N ALA A 44 1.24 25.38 13.07
CA ALA A 44 2.54 25.82 13.60
C ALA A 44 3.71 25.43 12.66
N GLY A 45 4.37 26.45 12.09
CA GLY A 45 5.83 26.49 11.94
C GLY A 45 6.43 25.92 10.64
N GLY A 46 6.61 26.77 9.64
CA GLY A 46 7.18 26.40 8.35
C GLY A 46 8.70 26.26 8.27
N ALA A 47 9.14 25.61 7.18
CA ALA A 47 10.40 25.85 6.49
C ALA A 47 10.26 25.42 5.01
N GLY A 48 10.12 26.43 4.15
CA GLY A 48 10.31 26.51 2.69
C GLY A 48 10.46 25.25 1.83
N GLY A 49 9.52 25.10 0.87
CA GLY A 49 9.72 24.44 -0.41
C GLY A 49 8.77 25.04 -1.45
N ALA A 50 9.32 25.67 -2.49
CA ALA A 50 8.60 26.32 -3.59
C ALA A 50 7.60 25.34 -4.26
N GLY A 51 6.36 25.70 -4.61
CA GLY A 51 5.99 26.86 -5.41
C GLY A 51 5.84 26.41 -6.88
N GLY A 52 4.71 25.79 -7.21
CA GLY A 52 4.39 25.31 -8.56
C GLY A 52 2.91 25.48 -8.90
N ALA A 53 2.40 26.70 -8.78
CA ALA A 53 1.09 27.07 -9.33
C ALA A 53 1.20 27.15 -10.85
N GLY A 54 0.69 26.15 -11.57
CA GLY A 54 0.45 26.20 -13.01
C GLY A 54 -0.81 27.00 -13.35
N GLY A 55 -0.87 28.27 -12.94
CA GLY A 55 -1.91 29.20 -13.37
C GLY A 55 -1.57 29.77 -14.75
N GLY A 56 -2.14 29.19 -15.81
CA GLY A 56 -2.06 29.75 -17.16
C GLY A 56 -3.06 30.89 -17.33
N ASP A 57 -2.56 32.12 -17.47
CA ASP A 57 -3.34 33.27 -17.94
C ASP A 57 -3.28 33.34 -19.48
N GLY A 58 -4.44 33.31 -20.13
CA GLY A 58 -4.49 33.23 -21.60
C GLY A 58 -5.86 33.15 -22.26
N GLY A 59 -6.89 33.82 -21.70
CA GLY A 59 -8.04 34.29 -22.49
C GLY A 59 -9.22 33.33 -22.69
N GLY A 60 -10.32 33.63 -22.00
CA GLY A 60 -11.67 33.21 -22.40
C GLY A 60 -12.37 32.19 -21.50
N GLY A 61 -12.66 32.56 -20.25
CA GLY A 61 -13.87 32.15 -19.51
C GLY A 61 -14.35 30.69 -19.59
N GLY A 62 -13.43 29.72 -19.61
CA GLY A 62 -13.72 28.32 -19.37
C GLY A 62 -12.95 27.88 -18.13
N GLU A 63 -13.65 27.33 -17.15
CA GLU A 63 -13.05 26.59 -16.04
C GLU A 63 -12.07 25.55 -16.64
N ILE A 64 -10.78 25.64 -16.28
CA ILE A 64 -9.79 24.64 -16.74
C ILE A 64 -10.16 23.34 -16.04
N ARG A 65 -10.87 22.47 -16.76
CA ARG A 65 -11.16 21.10 -16.33
C ARG A 65 -9.86 20.32 -16.15
N GLY A 66 -9.87 19.32 -15.27
CA GLY A 66 -8.78 18.36 -15.14
C GLY A 66 -8.40 17.70 -16.47
N TYR A 67 -7.18 17.18 -16.56
CA TYR A 67 -6.74 16.39 -17.71
C TYR A 67 -7.47 15.04 -17.72
N GLN A 68 -7.85 14.46 -18.86
CA GLN A 68 -8.54 13.15 -18.82
C GLN A 68 -7.61 11.99 -18.43
N ARG A 69 -6.31 12.18 -18.61
CA ARG A 69 -5.25 11.19 -18.33
C ARG A 69 -3.90 11.89 -18.26
N CYS A 70 -2.92 11.17 -17.73
CA CYS A 70 -1.56 11.70 -17.65
C CYS A 70 -0.96 12.00 -19.03
N SER A 71 -1.34 11.29 -20.10
CA SER A 71 -0.86 11.56 -21.47
C SER A 71 -1.24 12.95 -21.98
N ASP A 72 -2.31 13.54 -21.43
CA ASP A 72 -2.78 14.87 -21.83
C ASP A 72 -2.02 15.99 -21.12
N VAL A 73 -1.23 15.66 -20.07
CA VAL A 73 -0.36 16.61 -19.38
C VAL A 73 0.81 16.97 -20.30
N PRO A 74 0.99 18.25 -20.67
CA PRO A 74 2.05 18.66 -21.59
C PRO A 74 3.43 18.16 -21.17
N GLU A 75 4.22 17.65 -22.13
CA GLU A 75 5.59 17.19 -21.88
C GLU A 75 6.50 18.28 -21.27
N SER A 76 6.19 19.56 -21.51
CA SER A 76 6.92 20.70 -20.95
C SER A 76 6.71 20.90 -19.44
N LEU A 77 5.69 20.30 -18.85
CA LEU A 77 5.43 20.36 -17.41
C LEU A 77 6.24 19.28 -16.68
N PRO A 78 6.63 19.51 -15.41
CA PRO A 78 7.34 18.49 -14.64
C PRO A 78 6.46 17.26 -14.38
N ASP A 79 7.06 16.17 -13.93
CA ASP A 79 6.34 15.13 -13.21
C ASP A 79 5.75 15.70 -11.89
N GLY A 80 4.70 15.07 -11.39
CA GLY A 80 4.05 15.54 -10.17
C GLY A 80 2.55 15.26 -10.11
N ALA A 81 1.90 15.82 -9.10
CA ALA A 81 0.47 15.68 -8.88
C ALA A 81 -0.34 16.59 -9.81
N TYR A 82 -1.30 16.01 -10.52
CA TYR A 82 -2.25 16.68 -11.39
C TYR A 82 -3.67 16.23 -11.08
N THR A 83 -4.63 17.12 -11.26
CA THR A 83 -6.06 16.79 -11.23
C THR A 83 -6.43 16.15 -12.56
N LEU A 84 -6.94 14.92 -12.50
CA LEU A 84 -7.44 14.19 -13.64
C LEU A 84 -8.96 14.04 -13.55
N ASP A 85 -9.63 14.09 -14.69
CA ASP A 85 -11.06 13.91 -14.84
C ASP A 85 -11.33 12.83 -15.91
N PRO A 86 -11.23 11.53 -15.55
CA PRO A 86 -11.23 10.47 -16.55
C PRO A 86 -12.55 10.31 -17.32
N ASP A 87 -13.68 10.72 -16.76
CA ASP A 87 -15.00 10.66 -17.41
C ASP A 87 -15.49 12.03 -17.92
N GLY A 88 -14.80 13.13 -17.59
CA GLY A 88 -15.04 14.45 -18.15
C GLY A 88 -16.31 15.09 -17.59
N ASP A 89 -17.31 15.29 -18.46
CA ASP A 89 -18.63 15.79 -18.02
C ASP A 89 -19.46 14.74 -17.24
N GLY A 90 -18.85 13.59 -16.93
CA GLY A 90 -19.51 12.51 -16.23
C GLY A 90 -19.70 12.78 -14.73
N PRO A 91 -20.32 11.84 -14.01
CA PRO A 91 -20.63 12.00 -12.60
C PRO A 91 -19.48 11.61 -11.66
N GLU A 92 -18.37 11.04 -12.15
CA GLU A 92 -17.26 10.65 -11.30
C GLU A 92 -16.49 11.89 -10.80
N GLU A 93 -15.85 11.75 -9.64
CA GLU A 93 -15.08 12.84 -9.05
C GLU A 93 -13.69 12.90 -9.70
N GLU A 94 -13.16 14.12 -9.82
CA GLU A 94 -11.77 14.32 -10.25
C GLU A 94 -10.78 13.64 -9.28
N LEU A 95 -9.71 13.09 -9.85
CA LEU A 95 -8.67 12.36 -9.13
C LEU A 95 -7.41 13.20 -9.03
N LEU A 96 -6.86 13.36 -7.83
CA LEU A 96 -5.48 13.86 -7.67
C LEU A 96 -4.50 12.70 -7.90
N VAL A 97 -3.66 12.80 -8.93
CA VAL A 97 -2.84 11.69 -9.42
C VAL A 97 -1.41 12.17 -9.71
N HIS A 98 -0.41 11.39 -9.30
CA HIS A 98 0.97 11.64 -9.71
C HIS A 98 1.18 11.12 -11.14
N CYS A 99 1.49 12.03 -12.06
CA CYS A 99 1.88 11.73 -13.43
C CYS A 99 3.41 11.75 -13.55
N GLY A 100 3.99 10.61 -13.91
CA GLY A 100 5.43 10.45 -14.07
C GLY A 100 6.00 11.13 -15.31
N PRO A 101 7.32 11.01 -15.53
CA PRO A 101 7.95 11.46 -16.76
C PRO A 101 7.46 10.65 -17.97
N PRO A 102 7.52 11.21 -19.19
CA PRO A 102 7.14 10.48 -20.40
C PRO A 102 8.11 9.30 -20.64
N ILE A 103 7.56 8.10 -20.79
CA ILE A 103 8.26 6.86 -21.11
C ILE A 103 7.50 6.19 -22.24
N ASP A 104 8.21 5.74 -23.27
CA ASP A 104 7.64 5.21 -24.51
C ASP A 104 6.68 6.19 -25.21
N GLY A 105 6.98 7.49 -25.09
CA GLY A 105 6.20 8.58 -25.69
C GLY A 105 4.92 8.92 -24.94
N ASP A 106 4.76 8.46 -23.69
CA ASP A 106 3.53 8.64 -22.93
C ASP A 106 3.79 8.79 -21.42
N ARG A 107 2.90 9.46 -20.69
CA ARG A 107 2.99 9.61 -19.23
C ARG A 107 2.10 8.60 -18.54
N TRP A 108 2.60 8.09 -17.42
CA TRP A 108 1.93 7.08 -16.63
C TRP A 108 1.41 7.67 -15.32
N ALA A 109 0.25 7.20 -14.88
CA ALA A 109 -0.39 7.54 -13.61
C ALA A 109 0.07 6.57 -12.50
N LEU A 110 0.51 7.09 -11.36
CA LEU A 110 0.94 6.29 -10.21
C LEU A 110 -0.28 5.73 -9.47
N VAL A 111 -0.45 4.40 -9.49
CA VAL A 111 -1.51 3.69 -8.75
C VAL A 111 -1.10 3.50 -7.31
N TYR A 112 0.14 3.09 -7.08
CA TYR A 112 0.69 3.03 -5.75
C TYR A 112 2.19 3.23 -5.76
N ASN A 113 2.70 3.59 -4.58
CA ASN A 113 4.11 3.66 -4.29
C ASN A 113 4.36 3.21 -2.87
N SER A 114 5.25 2.24 -2.68
CA SER A 114 5.78 1.87 -1.37
C SER A 114 7.25 2.27 -1.29
N VAL A 115 7.61 3.03 -0.26
CA VAL A 115 8.97 3.56 -0.04
C VAL A 115 9.50 3.02 1.27
N GLY A 116 10.71 2.46 1.26
CA GLY A 116 11.37 1.97 2.47
C GLY A 116 11.66 3.09 3.47
N SER A 117 11.43 2.83 4.76
CA SER A 117 11.57 3.81 5.83
C SER A 117 12.29 3.21 7.03
N GLU A 118 13.48 3.72 7.33
CA GLU A 118 14.22 3.34 8.55
C GLU A 118 13.48 3.77 9.84
N GLU A 119 12.49 4.67 9.74
CA GLU A 119 11.62 5.07 10.85
C GLU A 119 10.47 4.08 11.08
N GLY A 120 10.30 3.08 10.21
CA GLY A 120 9.31 2.02 10.39
C GLY A 120 7.88 2.41 10.01
N THR A 121 7.70 3.44 9.18
CA THR A 121 6.39 4.02 8.87
C THR A 121 5.64 3.30 7.76
N THR A 122 6.32 2.46 6.96
CA THR A 122 5.76 1.92 5.72
C THR A 122 4.81 0.76 5.96
N LEU A 123 5.11 -0.13 6.90
CA LEU A 123 4.21 -1.23 7.25
C LEU A 123 2.82 -0.71 7.68
N ALA A 124 2.77 0.34 8.50
CA ALA A 124 1.51 0.91 8.99
C ALA A 124 0.67 1.52 7.85
N PHE A 125 1.31 2.04 6.80
CA PHE A 125 0.61 2.60 5.64
C PHE A 125 -0.18 1.51 4.89
N TRP A 126 0.43 0.35 4.71
CA TRP A 126 -0.14 -0.79 3.96
C TRP A 126 -1.03 -1.71 4.81
N LYS A 127 -1.06 -1.54 6.13
CA LYS A 127 -1.97 -2.26 7.03
C LYS A 127 -3.37 -1.65 6.97
N PHE A 128 -4.24 -2.18 6.13
CA PHE A 128 -5.66 -1.77 6.08
C PHE A 128 -6.63 -2.87 5.68
N LEU A 129 -7.91 -2.64 5.99
CA LEU A 129 -9.00 -3.58 5.79
C LEU A 129 -9.54 -3.55 4.36
N TYR A 130 -10.19 -4.64 3.95
CA TYR A 130 -10.76 -4.80 2.61
C TYR A 130 -11.82 -3.74 2.30
N SER A 131 -12.56 -3.27 3.31
CA SER A 131 -13.54 -2.20 3.15
C SER A 131 -12.92 -0.88 2.68
N ASP A 132 -11.62 -0.67 2.96
CA ASP A 132 -10.87 0.53 2.56
C ASP A 132 -10.07 0.34 1.25
N ARG A 133 -10.20 -0.80 0.55
CA ARG A 133 -9.37 -1.13 -0.63
C ARG A 133 -9.50 -0.13 -1.79
N LEU A 134 -10.58 0.63 -1.85
CA LEU A 134 -10.83 1.67 -2.85
C LEU A 134 -10.66 3.09 -2.30
N ARG A 135 -10.14 3.23 -1.08
CA ARG A 135 -9.89 4.52 -0.44
C ARG A 135 -8.45 4.95 -0.69
N SER A 136 -8.27 6.15 -1.23
CA SER A 136 -6.95 6.74 -1.46
C SER A 136 -6.22 7.04 -0.14
N ARG A 137 -4.89 6.93 -0.17
CA ARG A 137 -4.00 7.14 0.98
C ARG A 137 -2.71 7.81 0.55
N GLY A 138 -2.20 8.71 1.38
CA GLY A 138 -0.96 9.43 1.13
C GLY A 138 -1.05 10.44 -0.01
N GLU A 139 -0.20 11.47 0.04
CA GLU A 139 -0.10 12.46 -1.03
C GLU A 139 0.51 11.83 -2.29
N PRO A 140 0.00 12.14 -3.50
CA PRO A 140 0.55 11.61 -4.75
C PRO A 140 2.01 12.03 -4.96
N SER A 141 2.93 11.10 -4.74
CA SER A 141 4.37 11.33 -4.87
C SER A 141 5.11 10.02 -5.07
N ILE A 142 6.25 10.09 -5.78
CA ILE A 142 7.20 8.98 -5.90
C ILE A 142 8.13 8.86 -4.68
N ASP A 143 8.19 9.90 -3.84
CA ASP A 143 9.06 9.97 -2.67
C ASP A 143 8.37 9.49 -1.37
N ASN A 144 7.05 9.27 -1.41
CA ASN A 144 6.27 8.88 -0.24
C ASN A 144 5.43 7.64 -0.53
N ASN A 145 4.99 6.97 0.54
CA ASN A 145 3.96 5.96 0.45
C ASN A 145 2.65 6.57 -0.08
N HIS A 146 2.09 5.97 -1.13
CA HIS A 146 0.92 6.47 -1.82
C HIS A 146 0.05 5.32 -2.36
N TYR A 147 -1.26 5.52 -2.36
CA TYR A 147 -2.25 4.61 -2.94
C TYR A 147 -3.42 5.39 -3.53
N GLN A 148 -3.64 5.23 -4.84
CA GLN A 148 -4.74 5.82 -5.60
C GLN A 148 -5.53 4.72 -6.35
N PRO A 149 -6.38 3.95 -5.64
CA PRO A 149 -7.06 2.78 -6.20
C PRO A 149 -8.13 3.09 -7.23
N ALA A 150 -8.64 4.33 -7.29
CA ALA A 150 -9.60 4.73 -8.31
C ALA A 150 -9.05 4.50 -9.74
N LEU A 151 -7.73 4.59 -9.90
CA LEU A 151 -7.05 4.33 -11.18
C LEU A 151 -7.21 2.89 -11.68
N TYR A 152 -7.51 1.91 -10.82
CA TYR A 152 -7.77 0.56 -11.28
C TYR A 152 -9.05 0.45 -12.16
N ARG A 153 -9.99 1.39 -12.04
CA ARG A 153 -11.22 1.40 -12.85
C ARG A 153 -10.95 1.76 -14.31
N VAL A 154 -10.04 2.71 -14.52
CA VAL A 154 -9.74 3.29 -15.83
C VAL A 154 -8.52 2.66 -16.48
N GLY A 155 -7.54 2.20 -15.70
CA GLY A 155 -6.30 1.62 -16.20
C GLY A 155 -6.50 0.42 -17.14
N ARG A 156 -5.66 0.34 -18.18
CA ARG A 156 -5.69 -0.74 -19.18
C ARG A 156 -4.33 -1.36 -19.43
N GLU A 157 -3.28 -0.55 -19.31
CA GLU A 157 -1.91 -1.02 -19.29
C GLU A 157 -1.30 -0.70 -17.92
N TYR A 158 -0.46 -1.59 -17.44
CA TYR A 158 0.17 -1.52 -16.13
C TYR A 158 1.64 -1.86 -16.23
N ARG A 159 2.41 -1.25 -15.33
CA ARG A 159 3.78 -1.66 -15.09
C ARG A 159 4.12 -1.55 -13.62
N ASP A 160 5.01 -2.43 -13.17
CA ASP A 160 5.63 -2.32 -11.86
C ASP A 160 7.10 -1.93 -12.03
N GLU A 161 7.54 -0.99 -11.21
CA GLU A 161 8.91 -0.52 -11.12
C GLU A 161 9.44 -0.79 -9.72
N ILE A 162 10.69 -1.26 -9.63
CA ILE A 162 11.36 -1.53 -8.36
C ILE A 162 12.70 -0.80 -8.35
N GLU A 163 13.00 -0.13 -7.24
CA GLU A 163 14.29 0.50 -6.95
C GLU A 163 15.00 -0.25 -5.81
N ASP A 164 16.23 -0.71 -6.08
CA ASP A 164 17.08 -1.34 -5.08
C ASP A 164 17.77 -0.33 -4.14
N ARG A 165 18.57 -0.83 -3.20
CA ARG A 165 19.24 0.02 -2.18
C ARG A 165 20.33 0.93 -2.73
N ASP A 166 20.88 0.64 -3.92
CA ASP A 166 21.89 1.45 -4.59
C ASP A 166 21.27 2.47 -5.55
N GLY A 167 19.94 2.48 -5.68
CA GLY A 167 19.18 3.41 -6.52
C GLY A 167 18.99 2.93 -7.96
N LEU A 168 19.25 1.66 -8.27
CA LEU A 168 18.92 1.09 -9.57
C LEU A 168 17.41 0.84 -9.64
N ALA A 169 16.71 1.64 -10.44
CA ALA A 169 15.29 1.48 -10.74
C ALA A 169 15.07 0.76 -12.07
N LEU A 170 14.28 -0.32 -12.07
CA LEU A 170 13.94 -1.10 -13.27
C LEU A 170 12.43 -1.32 -13.38
N GLU A 171 11.91 -1.27 -14.61
CA GLU A 171 10.62 -1.85 -14.93
C GLU A 171 10.73 -3.38 -14.85
N VAL A 172 10.05 -3.98 -13.88
CA VAL A 172 10.13 -5.42 -13.61
C VAL A 172 8.95 -6.20 -14.19
N MET A 173 7.86 -5.52 -14.51
CA MET A 173 6.66 -6.13 -15.09
C MET A 173 5.93 -5.11 -15.95
N ARG A 174 5.43 -5.54 -17.11
CA ARG A 174 4.44 -4.84 -17.92
C ARG A 174 3.32 -5.78 -18.30
N ALA A 175 2.08 -5.35 -18.15
CA ALA A 175 0.90 -6.13 -18.43
C ALA A 175 -0.25 -5.26 -18.94
N SER A 176 -1.26 -5.90 -19.52
CA SER A 176 -2.55 -5.28 -19.83
C SER A 176 -3.69 -6.01 -19.15
N ALA A 177 -4.80 -5.33 -18.90
CA ALA A 177 -6.05 -5.91 -18.43
C ALA A 177 -7.24 -5.16 -19.04
N GLU A 178 -8.39 -5.83 -19.16
CA GLU A 178 -9.63 -5.20 -19.64
C GLU A 178 -10.29 -4.30 -18.57
N GLY A 179 -9.77 -4.36 -17.34
CA GLY A 179 -10.21 -3.60 -16.18
C GLY A 179 -9.95 -4.40 -14.91
N ILE A 180 -10.54 -3.96 -13.79
CA ILE A 180 -10.55 -4.68 -12.53
C ILE A 180 -12.00 -4.97 -12.11
N ASP A 181 -12.24 -6.13 -11.51
CA ASP A 181 -13.43 -6.34 -10.71
C ASP A 181 -13.24 -5.65 -9.37
N THR A 182 -13.92 -4.54 -9.12
CA THR A 182 -13.79 -3.78 -7.87
C THR A 182 -14.35 -4.49 -6.63
N GLU A 183 -15.15 -5.55 -6.81
CA GLU A 183 -15.65 -6.36 -5.70
C GLU A 183 -14.59 -7.31 -5.18
N THR A 184 -13.80 -7.93 -6.07
CA THR A 184 -12.77 -8.94 -5.75
C THR A 184 -11.34 -8.43 -5.89
N MET A 185 -11.17 -7.22 -6.45
CA MET A 185 -9.90 -6.61 -6.84
C MET A 185 -9.04 -7.49 -7.77
N ARG A 186 -9.66 -8.42 -8.50
CA ARG A 186 -8.98 -9.23 -9.52
C ARG A 186 -9.02 -8.53 -10.87
N PHE A 187 -7.90 -8.55 -11.59
CA PHE A 187 -7.85 -8.04 -12.94
C PHE A 187 -8.68 -8.90 -13.89
N VAL A 188 -9.40 -8.26 -14.81
CA VAL A 188 -10.18 -8.94 -15.84
C VAL A 188 -9.28 -9.22 -17.03
N ASN A 189 -9.12 -10.51 -17.36
CA ASN A 189 -8.30 -10.99 -18.48
C ASN A 189 -6.88 -10.38 -18.50
N PRO A 190 -6.08 -10.53 -17.41
CA PRO A 190 -4.72 -10.00 -17.37
C PRO A 190 -3.84 -10.73 -18.40
N VAL A 191 -3.05 -9.97 -19.16
CA VAL A 191 -2.13 -10.48 -20.19
C VAL A 191 -0.73 -9.94 -19.94
N PRO A 192 0.31 -10.80 -19.85
CA PRO A 192 1.68 -10.32 -19.71
C PRO A 192 2.17 -9.72 -21.03
N VAL A 193 2.84 -8.58 -20.95
CA VAL A 193 3.47 -7.91 -22.11
C VAL A 193 4.97 -8.11 -22.09
N SER A 194 5.62 -7.82 -20.95
CA SER A 194 7.06 -8.01 -20.75
C SER A 194 7.43 -8.07 -19.27
N GLY A 195 8.68 -8.39 -18.97
CA GLY A 195 9.22 -8.43 -17.60
C GLY A 195 9.21 -9.82 -16.97
N HIS A 196 9.24 -9.85 -15.64
CA HIS A 196 9.42 -11.05 -14.84
C HIS A 196 8.11 -11.83 -14.68
N GLY A 197 8.06 -13.05 -15.23
CA GLY A 197 6.85 -13.87 -15.26
C GLY A 197 6.26 -14.15 -13.88
N ARG A 198 7.10 -14.43 -12.87
CA ARG A 198 6.63 -14.68 -11.50
C ARG A 198 5.99 -13.45 -10.86
N ILE A 199 6.49 -12.25 -11.18
CA ILE A 199 5.90 -10.99 -10.69
C ILE A 199 4.54 -10.78 -11.35
N PHE A 200 4.43 -11.00 -12.67
CA PHE A 200 3.14 -10.96 -13.34
C PHE A 200 2.15 -11.95 -12.71
N GLU A 201 2.53 -13.21 -12.56
CA GLU A 201 1.63 -14.26 -12.07
C GLU A 201 1.18 -14.00 -10.63
N TRP A 202 2.09 -13.61 -9.73
CA TRP A 202 1.79 -13.56 -8.30
C TRP A 202 1.35 -12.18 -7.81
N GLN A 203 1.77 -11.09 -8.49
CA GLN A 203 1.52 -9.72 -8.02
C GLN A 203 0.52 -8.96 -8.87
N PHE A 204 0.21 -9.46 -10.07
CA PHE A 204 -0.70 -8.80 -11.01
C PHE A 204 -1.88 -9.68 -11.39
N ALA A 205 -1.64 -10.91 -11.89
CA ALA A 205 -2.70 -11.78 -12.38
C ALA A 205 -3.49 -12.51 -11.27
N ALA A 206 -2.96 -12.52 -10.05
CA ALA A 206 -3.60 -13.12 -8.89
C ALA A 206 -4.64 -12.18 -8.26
N GLY A 207 -5.04 -12.46 -7.02
CA GLY A 207 -6.04 -11.66 -6.32
C GLY A 207 -5.44 -10.75 -5.27
N TRP A 208 -6.30 -10.03 -4.58
CA TRP A 208 -5.92 -9.04 -3.59
C TRP A 208 -6.38 -9.50 -2.21
N SER A 209 -5.51 -9.41 -1.21
CA SER A 209 -5.83 -9.82 0.16
C SER A 209 -5.51 -8.71 1.17
N SER A 210 -6.29 -8.71 2.25
CA SER A 210 -6.05 -8.02 3.51
C SER A 210 -6.33 -8.98 4.67
N THR A 211 -6.10 -8.57 5.90
CA THR A 211 -6.31 -9.45 7.07
C THR A 211 -7.75 -9.95 7.22
N ASP A 212 -8.74 -9.25 6.66
CA ASP A 212 -10.17 -9.55 6.73
C ASP A 212 -10.77 -10.05 5.41
N TYR A 213 -9.95 -10.22 4.37
CA TYR A 213 -10.37 -10.76 3.08
C TYR A 213 -9.23 -11.52 2.42
N ASP A 214 -9.50 -12.77 2.09
CA ASP A 214 -8.59 -13.64 1.37
C ASP A 214 -9.02 -13.74 -0.09
N GLY A 215 -8.32 -13.01 -0.95
CA GLY A 215 -8.55 -13.03 -2.39
C GLY A 215 -7.45 -13.73 -3.16
N ASP A 216 -6.40 -14.20 -2.49
CA ASP A 216 -5.21 -14.73 -3.11
C ASP A 216 -5.40 -16.17 -3.61
N THR A 217 -4.29 -16.86 -3.90
CA THR A 217 -4.33 -18.22 -4.47
C THR A 217 -3.68 -19.25 -3.58
N ASP A 218 -3.26 -18.85 -2.37
CA ASP A 218 -2.75 -19.76 -1.36
C ASP A 218 -3.91 -20.43 -0.59
N ASP A 219 -3.59 -21.45 0.21
CA ASP A 219 -4.58 -22.12 1.07
C ASP A 219 -4.79 -21.32 2.38
N GLU A 220 -3.87 -20.42 2.74
CA GLU A 220 -3.93 -19.52 3.88
C GLU A 220 -3.98 -18.04 3.43
N ASN A 221 -4.56 -17.17 4.25
CA ASN A 221 -4.57 -15.74 3.96
C ASN A 221 -3.16 -15.14 4.12
N CYS A 222 -2.51 -14.86 3.00
CA CYS A 222 -1.15 -14.35 2.98
C CYS A 222 -1.02 -12.98 3.66
N ALA A 223 -2.04 -12.14 3.57
CA ALA A 223 -2.03 -10.86 4.27
C ALA A 223 -2.08 -11.07 5.80
N GLU A 224 -2.90 -12.00 6.30
CA GLU A 224 -2.94 -12.32 7.73
C GLU A 224 -1.59 -12.88 8.22
N HIS A 225 -0.96 -13.75 7.42
CA HIS A 225 0.33 -14.35 7.75
C HIS A 225 1.47 -13.33 7.76
N TYR A 226 1.56 -12.48 6.73
CA TYR A 226 2.68 -11.56 6.50
C TYR A 226 2.36 -10.14 6.95
N ALA A 227 2.17 -10.02 8.26
CA ALA A 227 2.04 -8.74 8.97
C ALA A 227 0.92 -7.82 8.44
N GLY A 228 -0.17 -8.36 7.91
CA GLY A 228 -1.37 -7.58 7.58
C GLY A 228 -1.25 -6.61 6.41
N VAL A 229 -0.25 -6.78 5.54
CA VAL A 229 -0.07 -5.91 4.37
C VAL A 229 -1.17 -6.17 3.35
N ALA A 230 -1.84 -5.11 2.92
CA ALA A 230 -2.90 -5.15 1.93
C ALA A 230 -2.34 -4.95 0.51
N GLN A 231 -2.38 -5.98 -0.33
CA GLN A 231 -1.85 -5.94 -1.70
C GLN A 231 -2.40 -7.10 -2.55
N HIS A 232 -1.96 -7.16 -3.81
CA HIS A 232 -2.11 -8.36 -4.63
C HIS A 232 -1.13 -9.46 -4.17
N TYR A 233 -1.65 -10.67 -4.02
CA TYR A 233 -0.93 -11.87 -3.60
C TYR A 233 -1.30 -13.05 -4.51
N GLY A 234 -0.32 -13.90 -4.79
CA GLY A 234 -0.42 -15.15 -5.52
C GLY A 234 -0.22 -16.32 -4.57
N TYR A 235 0.89 -17.05 -4.74
CA TYR A 235 1.37 -18.02 -3.74
C TYR A 235 2.12 -17.24 -2.64
N CYS A 236 1.34 -16.44 -1.91
CA CYS A 236 1.77 -15.25 -1.21
C CYS A 236 2.45 -14.23 -2.13
N PHE A 237 3.77 -14.09 -2.15
CA PHE A 237 4.35 -12.97 -2.90
C PHE A 237 5.76 -13.22 -3.44
N VAL A 238 6.07 -12.48 -4.50
CA VAL A 238 7.44 -12.24 -4.96
C VAL A 238 8.05 -11.04 -4.23
N TYR A 239 7.26 -9.97 -4.11
CA TYR A 239 7.61 -8.78 -3.34
C TYR A 239 6.51 -8.44 -2.34
N ASN A 240 6.83 -7.81 -1.23
CA ASN A 240 5.82 -7.32 -0.31
C ASN A 240 5.97 -5.81 -0.17
N LEU A 241 4.85 -5.08 -0.12
CA LEU A 241 4.86 -3.62 -0.05
C LEU A 241 5.19 -3.11 1.35
N GLY A 242 4.96 -3.89 2.41
CA GLY A 242 5.06 -3.39 3.78
C GLY A 242 5.84 -4.27 4.74
N ALA A 243 6.05 -5.54 4.42
CA ALA A 243 6.58 -6.57 5.29
C ALA A 243 7.78 -7.27 4.69
N ASP A 244 8.55 -7.91 5.55
CA ASP A 244 9.51 -8.96 5.22
C ASP A 244 8.78 -10.32 5.13
N ALA A 245 9.43 -11.34 4.61
CA ALA A 245 8.99 -12.74 4.73
C ALA A 245 9.84 -13.57 5.70
N ASP A 246 10.86 -12.98 6.31
CA ASP A 246 11.64 -13.61 7.38
C ASP A 246 11.16 -13.16 8.79
N ASP A 247 11.22 -14.05 9.79
CA ASP A 247 10.84 -13.70 11.17
C ASP A 247 11.90 -12.76 11.80
N PRO A 248 11.51 -11.57 12.30
CA PRO A 248 10.14 -11.03 12.38
C PRO A 248 9.67 -10.35 11.08
N TYR A 249 8.50 -10.77 10.58
CA TYR A 249 7.93 -10.27 9.31
C TYR A 249 7.71 -8.75 9.27
N GLU A 250 7.59 -8.10 10.43
CA GLU A 250 7.42 -6.66 10.46
C GLU A 250 8.71 -5.90 10.11
N ASP A 251 9.88 -6.50 10.31
CA ASP A 251 11.22 -5.92 10.07
C ASP A 251 11.34 -4.44 10.47
N GLY A 252 10.91 -4.12 11.70
CA GLY A 252 10.91 -2.75 12.23
C GLY A 252 9.98 -1.78 11.50
N GLY A 253 9.09 -2.26 10.65
CA GLY A 253 8.17 -1.49 9.82
C GLY A 253 8.79 -0.92 8.54
N PHE A 254 9.96 -1.42 8.13
CA PHE A 254 10.77 -0.84 7.06
C PHE A 254 10.01 -0.69 5.75
N GLY A 255 9.29 -1.73 5.33
CA GLY A 255 8.43 -1.68 4.15
C GLY A 255 8.81 -2.68 3.06
N PRO A 256 9.15 -2.23 1.84
CA PRO A 256 9.18 -3.07 0.67
C PRO A 256 10.35 -4.05 0.65
N HIS A 257 10.04 -5.31 0.34
CA HIS A 257 11.01 -6.40 0.18
C HIS A 257 10.74 -7.19 -1.10
N ILE A 258 11.74 -7.88 -1.62
CA ILE A 258 11.63 -8.84 -2.73
C ILE A 258 12.43 -10.10 -2.43
N ALA A 259 11.96 -11.26 -2.85
CA ALA A 259 12.72 -12.50 -2.75
C ALA A 259 14.11 -12.34 -3.41
N THR A 260 15.16 -12.69 -2.68
CA THR A 260 16.54 -12.37 -3.07
C THR A 260 17.00 -13.09 -4.33
N ASP A 261 16.43 -14.26 -4.64
CA ASP A 261 16.65 -14.94 -5.91
C ASP A 261 16.11 -14.13 -7.10
N ASP A 262 14.93 -13.50 -6.96
CA ASP A 262 14.38 -12.62 -8.00
C ASP A 262 15.17 -11.31 -8.09
N ALA A 263 15.55 -10.72 -6.95
CA ALA A 263 16.40 -9.53 -6.93
C ALA A 263 17.71 -9.77 -7.70
N THR A 264 18.35 -10.91 -7.43
CA THR A 264 19.58 -11.33 -8.11
C THR A 264 19.35 -11.56 -9.60
N ALA A 265 18.23 -12.20 -9.99
CA ALA A 265 17.87 -12.41 -11.39
C ALA A 265 17.62 -11.10 -12.15
N LEU A 266 17.11 -10.08 -11.46
CA LEU A 266 16.90 -8.74 -11.99
C LEU A 266 18.17 -7.87 -11.99
N GLY A 267 19.25 -8.33 -11.33
CA GLY A 267 20.51 -7.62 -11.22
C GLY A 267 20.55 -6.55 -10.13
N PHE A 268 19.62 -6.60 -9.18
CA PHE A 268 19.62 -5.71 -8.01
C PHE A 268 20.69 -6.11 -7.00
N VAL A 269 21.14 -5.12 -6.22
CA VAL A 269 21.91 -5.40 -5.01
C VAL A 269 21.05 -6.14 -3.99
N ASN A 270 21.65 -7.11 -3.30
CA ASN A 270 21.01 -7.82 -2.21
C ASN A 270 21.80 -7.71 -0.90
N ASP A 271 21.07 -7.76 0.20
CA ASP A 271 21.56 -7.72 1.58
C ASP A 271 21.83 -9.12 2.16
N SER A 272 21.78 -10.16 1.31
CA SER A 272 22.01 -11.58 1.67
C SER A 272 21.00 -12.18 2.67
N THR A 273 19.86 -11.53 2.89
CA THR A 273 18.70 -12.17 3.51
C THR A 273 17.95 -13.01 2.46
N PRO A 274 17.00 -13.87 2.86
CA PRO A 274 16.06 -14.50 1.92
C PRO A 274 15.15 -13.51 1.18
N TYR A 275 14.80 -12.39 1.82
CA TYR A 275 14.03 -11.29 1.23
C TYR A 275 14.75 -9.95 1.43
N THR A 276 15.22 -9.38 0.33
CA THR A 276 16.04 -8.17 0.33
C THR A 276 15.20 -6.91 0.41
N ARG A 277 15.63 -5.98 1.26
CA ARG A 277 15.06 -4.63 1.36
C ARG A 277 15.20 -3.85 0.07
N LEU A 278 14.14 -3.12 -0.30
CA LEU A 278 14.11 -2.23 -1.46
C LEU A 278 13.97 -0.77 -1.03
N ASN A 279 14.41 0.16 -1.87
CA ASN A 279 14.10 1.57 -1.68
C ASN A 279 12.64 1.85 -2.05
N ARG A 280 12.16 1.26 -3.15
CA ARG A 280 10.82 1.55 -3.68
C ARG A 280 10.22 0.40 -4.47
N ILE A 281 8.89 0.26 -4.38
CA ILE A 281 8.06 -0.51 -5.31
C ILE A 281 6.90 0.37 -5.75
N SER A 282 6.75 0.57 -7.06
CA SER A 282 5.70 1.42 -7.63
C SER A 282 4.88 0.65 -8.66
N ARG A 283 3.57 0.89 -8.70
CA ARG A 283 2.71 0.47 -9.82
C ARG A 283 2.17 1.68 -10.54
N TRP A 284 2.24 1.61 -11.86
CA TRP A 284 1.79 2.64 -12.76
C TRP A 284 0.72 2.11 -13.71
N THR A 285 -0.12 2.99 -14.23
CA THR A 285 -1.11 2.65 -15.25
C THR A 285 -1.31 3.76 -16.29
N ARG A 286 -1.90 3.39 -17.43
CA ARG A 286 -2.40 4.30 -18.46
C ARG A 286 -3.63 3.71 -19.16
N TRP A 287 -4.36 4.55 -19.91
CA TRP A 287 -5.62 4.21 -20.60
C TRP A 287 -5.91 5.12 -21.80
#